data_AF-A0A7W8HEA6-F1
#
_entry.id   AF-A0A7W8HEA6-F1
#
_cell.length_a   1.000
_cell.length_b   1.000
_cell.length_c   1.000
_cell.angle_alpha   90.00
_cell.angle_beta   90.00
_cell.angle_gamma   90.00
#
_symmetry.space_group_name_H-M   'P 1'
#
loop_
_entity.id
_entity.type
_entity.pdbx_description
1 polymer ?
#
loop_
_entity_poly.entity_id
_entity_poly.type
_entity_poly.pdbx_seq_one_letter_code
_entity_poly.pdbx_strand_id
1 'polypeptide(L)'
;MDYMYFNNAGAGLMSKGTYETLTNHMKLEMNVGAYKAAAMKSDAVNNFYSLAAKLLNAGSKDEIAFIDSASRGWNLIIYGLDIKESDVIVTLSSEYGTNLLTIYDIVLTLHASYTKVLF
;
A
#
# COMPACT_ATOMS: atom_id res chain seq x y z
N MET A 1 13.52 -18.43 23.20
CA MET A 1 13.30 -18.35 21.73
C MET A 1 14.56 -18.89 21.11
N ASP A 2 14.51 -20.04 20.44
CA ASP A 2 15.70 -20.72 19.88
C ASP A 2 15.96 -20.31 18.42
N TYR A 3 15.35 -19.20 17.97
CA TYR A 3 15.39 -18.73 16.59
C TYR A 3 15.42 -17.20 16.55
N MET A 4 16.35 -16.65 15.77
CA MET A 4 16.45 -15.22 15.47
C MET A 4 15.94 -14.96 14.06
N TYR A 5 14.94 -14.08 13.93
CA TYR A 5 14.30 -13.79 12.64
C TYR A 5 14.99 -12.60 11.94
N PHE A 6 15.69 -12.89 10.84
CA PHE A 6 16.42 -11.88 10.05
C PHE A 6 15.78 -11.56 8.69
N ASN A 7 14.53 -11.98 8.44
CA ASN A 7 13.85 -11.78 7.14
C ASN A 7 12.72 -10.71 7.19
N ASN A 8 12.85 -9.70 8.06
CA ASN A 8 11.83 -8.64 8.21
C ASN A 8 11.58 -7.85 6.91
N ALA A 9 12.58 -7.74 6.04
CA ALA A 9 12.44 -7.09 4.74
C ALA A 9 11.51 -7.87 3.79
N GLY A 10 11.41 -9.21 3.95
CA GLY A 10 10.44 -10.03 3.23
C GLY A 10 9.04 -9.92 3.83
N ALA A 11 8.92 -10.07 5.16
CA ALA A 11 7.70 -9.79 5.91
C ALA A 11 8.03 -9.64 7.41
N GLY A 12 7.53 -8.60 8.07
CA GLY A 12 7.70 -8.48 9.53
C GLY A 12 6.86 -9.50 10.31
N LEU A 13 7.33 -9.89 11.50
CA LEU A 13 6.49 -10.64 12.43
C LEU A 13 5.33 -9.77 12.94
N MET A 14 4.12 -10.32 12.94
CA MET A 14 2.93 -9.62 13.40
C MET A 14 3.00 -9.37 14.92
N SER A 15 2.69 -8.15 15.36
CA SER A 15 2.58 -7.85 16.78
C SER A 15 1.38 -8.58 17.41
N LYS A 16 1.44 -8.89 18.71
CA LYS A 16 0.32 -9.50 19.44
C LYS A 16 -0.98 -8.69 19.28
N GLY A 17 -0.89 -7.35 19.38
CA GLY A 17 -2.07 -6.48 19.25
C GLY A 17 -2.70 -6.52 17.85
N THR A 18 -1.88 -6.60 16.80
CA THR A 18 -2.37 -6.77 15.42
C THR A 18 -3.08 -8.10 15.25
N TYR A 19 -2.47 -9.20 15.75
CA TYR A 19 -3.04 -10.55 15.68
C TYR A 19 -4.39 -10.64 16.42
N GLU A 20 -4.45 -10.12 17.63
CA GLU A 20 -5.68 -10.14 18.43
C GLU A 20 -6.78 -9.30 17.79
N THR A 21 -6.46 -8.13 17.23
CA THR A 21 -7.44 -7.28 16.53
C THR A 21 -8.06 -8.00 15.34
N LEU A 22 -7.21 -8.60 14.48
CA LEU A 22 -7.67 -9.31 13.28
C LEU A 22 -8.53 -10.52 13.63
N THR A 23 -8.04 -11.37 14.52
CA THR A 23 -8.74 -12.61 14.88
C THR A 23 -10.03 -12.35 15.65
N ASN A 24 -10.09 -11.31 16.50
CA ASN A 24 -11.32 -10.92 17.16
C ASN A 24 -12.35 -10.34 16.18
N HIS A 25 -11.92 -9.63 15.13
CA HIS A 25 -12.83 -9.19 14.08
C HIS A 25 -13.38 -10.37 13.29
N MET A 26 -12.54 -11.32 12.88
CA MET A 26 -12.99 -12.54 12.19
C MET A 26 -13.97 -13.36 13.05
N LYS A 27 -13.71 -13.49 14.36
CA LYS A 27 -14.66 -14.13 15.29
C LYS A 27 -15.98 -13.36 15.35
N LEU A 28 -15.96 -12.03 15.32
CA LEU A 28 -17.18 -11.23 15.28
C LEU A 28 -17.95 -11.50 13.98
N GLU A 29 -17.28 -11.49 12.83
CA GLU A 29 -17.90 -11.78 11.53
C GLU A 29 -18.53 -13.17 11.49
N MET A 30 -17.91 -14.19 12.07
CA MET A 30 -18.50 -15.53 12.18
C MET A 30 -19.81 -15.54 12.99
N ASN A 31 -19.92 -14.70 14.01
CA ASN A 31 -21.08 -14.68 14.90
C ASN A 31 -22.25 -13.85 14.37
N VAL A 32 -21.96 -12.75 13.67
CA VAL A 32 -23.00 -11.77 13.28
C VAL A 32 -23.07 -11.48 11.78
N GLY A 33 -22.17 -12.04 10.97
CA GLY A 33 -22.01 -11.76 9.54
C GLY A 33 -21.15 -10.52 9.27
N ALA A 34 -20.45 -10.52 8.13
CA ALA A 34 -19.45 -9.50 7.77
C ALA A 34 -20.03 -8.07 7.73
N TYR A 35 -21.16 -7.86 7.06
CA TYR A 35 -21.78 -6.52 6.98
C TYR A 35 -22.18 -5.96 8.34
N LYS A 36 -22.72 -6.79 9.23
CA LYS A 36 -23.12 -6.36 10.57
C LYS A 36 -21.90 -6.10 11.45
N ALA A 37 -20.87 -6.94 11.37
CA ALA A 37 -19.60 -6.73 12.06
C ALA A 37 -18.93 -5.41 11.60
N ALA A 38 -18.93 -5.14 10.30
CA ALA A 38 -18.42 -3.89 9.72
C ALA A 38 -19.20 -2.67 10.24
N ALA A 39 -20.54 -2.73 10.27
CA ALA A 39 -21.36 -1.66 10.84
C ALA A 39 -21.06 -1.44 12.35
N MET A 40 -20.93 -2.52 13.13
CA MET A 40 -20.58 -2.48 14.56
C MET A 40 -19.16 -1.94 14.83
N LYS A 41 -18.26 -1.99 13.84
CA LYS A 41 -16.88 -1.51 13.94
C LYS A 41 -16.60 -0.30 13.04
N SER A 42 -17.64 0.34 12.52
CA SER A 42 -17.54 1.45 11.58
C SER A 42 -16.67 2.59 12.10
N ASP A 43 -16.81 2.99 13.37
CA ASP A 43 -15.98 4.03 13.97
C ASP A 43 -14.48 3.66 13.95
N ALA A 44 -14.14 2.41 14.28
CA ALA A 44 -12.76 1.94 14.27
C ALA A 44 -12.19 1.89 12.84
N VAL A 45 -12.98 1.41 11.88
CA VAL A 45 -12.62 1.37 10.45
C VAL A 45 -12.47 2.78 9.89
N ASN A 46 -13.32 3.72 10.27
CA ASN A 46 -13.22 5.11 9.80
C ASN A 46 -12.04 5.83 10.44
N ASN A 47 -11.75 5.57 11.71
CA ASN A 47 -10.62 6.16 12.42
C ASN A 47 -9.26 5.71 11.87
N PHE A 48 -9.18 4.55 11.20
CA PHE A 48 -7.98 4.08 10.51
C PHE A 48 -7.39 5.15 9.59
N TYR A 49 -8.21 5.82 8.77
CA TYR A 49 -7.72 6.83 7.82
C TYR A 49 -7.14 8.05 8.53
N SER A 50 -7.74 8.50 9.64
CA SER A 50 -7.21 9.59 10.46
C SER A 50 -5.89 9.22 11.13
N LEU A 51 -5.77 7.98 11.63
CA LEU A 51 -4.52 7.48 12.22
C LEU A 51 -3.41 7.32 11.18
N ALA A 52 -3.75 6.82 9.98
CA ALA A 52 -2.81 6.69 8.86
C ALA A 52 -2.31 8.05 8.37
N ALA A 53 -3.20 9.03 8.22
CA ALA A 53 -2.83 10.40 7.89
C ALA A 53 -1.87 10.99 8.93
N LYS A 54 -2.17 10.81 10.22
CA LYS A 54 -1.27 11.25 11.31
C LYS A 54 0.09 10.55 11.27
N LEU A 55 0.12 9.25 11.02
CA LEU A 55 1.36 8.47 10.92
C LEU A 55 2.27 8.95 9.79
N LEU A 56 1.67 9.26 8.64
CA LEU A 56 2.39 9.71 7.43
C LEU A 56 2.58 11.24 7.39
N ASN A 57 2.09 11.97 8.39
CA ASN A 57 2.06 13.43 8.41
C ASN A 57 1.36 14.03 7.17
N ALA A 58 0.27 13.41 6.73
CA ALA A 58 -0.61 13.93 5.68
C ALA A 58 -1.51 15.07 6.22
N GLY A 59 -1.92 15.98 5.35
CA GLY A 59 -2.74 17.14 5.70
C GLY A 59 -4.18 16.76 6.08
N SER A 60 -4.70 15.69 5.51
CA SER A 60 -6.02 15.17 5.86
C SER A 60 -6.15 13.65 5.68
N LYS A 61 -7.21 13.07 6.26
CA LYS A 61 -7.56 11.66 6.02
C LYS A 61 -8.03 11.39 4.58
N ASP A 62 -8.48 12.43 3.87
CA ASP A 62 -9.01 12.30 2.50
C ASP A 62 -7.88 12.15 1.46
N GLU A 63 -6.62 12.36 1.88
CA GLU A 63 -5.42 12.08 1.08
C GLU A 63 -4.96 10.60 1.19
N ILE A 64 -5.63 9.78 2.02
CA ILE A 64 -5.25 8.38 2.25
C ILE A 64 -6.17 7.45 1.48
N ALA A 65 -5.61 6.72 0.52
CA ALA A 65 -6.25 5.58 -0.14
C ALA A 65 -5.69 4.26 0.42
N PHE A 66 -6.58 3.37 0.89
CA PHE A 66 -6.18 2.04 1.37
C PHE A 66 -6.29 1.00 0.25
N ILE A 67 -5.27 0.15 0.15
CA ILE A 67 -5.07 -0.85 -0.91
C ILE A 67 -4.54 -2.14 -0.31
N ASP A 68 -4.69 -3.24 -1.05
CA ASP A 68 -4.28 -4.58 -0.62
C ASP A 68 -2.76 -4.82 -0.62
N SER A 69 -1.98 -4.03 -1.39
CA SER A 69 -0.53 -4.18 -1.53
C SER A 69 0.14 -2.94 -2.10
N ALA A 70 1.41 -2.70 -1.74
CA ALA A 70 2.20 -1.58 -2.29
C ALA A 70 2.30 -1.65 -3.83
N SER A 71 2.54 -2.85 -4.38
CA SER A 71 2.62 -3.09 -5.82
C SER A 71 1.35 -2.69 -6.58
N ARG A 72 0.17 -3.05 -6.05
CA ARG A 72 -1.10 -2.66 -6.69
C ARG A 72 -1.31 -1.14 -6.60
N GLY A 73 -0.98 -0.53 -5.47
CA GLY A 73 -1.08 0.92 -5.30
C GLY A 73 -0.25 1.70 -6.28
N TRP A 74 1.01 1.29 -6.41
CA TRP A 74 1.93 1.83 -7.39
C TRP A 74 1.32 1.80 -8.80
N ASN A 75 0.81 0.63 -9.21
CA ASN A 75 0.18 0.48 -10.52
C ASN A 75 -1.04 1.39 -10.68
N LEU A 76 -1.92 1.45 -9.68
CA LEU A 76 -3.12 2.31 -9.73
C LEU A 76 -2.75 3.78 -9.90
N ILE A 77 -1.71 4.25 -9.22
CA ILE A 77 -1.24 5.63 -9.34
C ILE A 77 -0.67 5.85 -10.76
N ILE A 78 0.30 5.03 -11.16
CA ILE A 78 1.05 5.23 -12.40
C ILE A 78 0.15 5.12 -13.64
N TYR A 79 -0.78 4.16 -13.69
CA TYR A 79 -1.76 4.07 -14.78
C TYR A 79 -2.91 5.08 -14.69
N GLY A 80 -3.14 5.68 -13.52
CA GLY A 80 -4.16 6.71 -13.32
C GLY A 80 -3.70 8.12 -13.67
N LEU A 81 -2.38 8.34 -13.82
CA LEU A 81 -1.80 9.62 -14.23
C LEU A 81 -1.97 9.82 -15.74
N ASP A 82 -2.22 11.07 -16.14
CA ASP A 82 -2.35 11.46 -17.55
C ASP A 82 -0.97 11.70 -18.21
N ILE A 83 -0.11 10.67 -18.18
CA ILE A 83 1.25 10.72 -18.72
C ILE A 83 1.20 10.86 -20.24
N LYS A 84 1.98 11.79 -20.78
CA LYS A 84 2.10 12.05 -22.23
C LYS A 84 3.47 11.64 -22.74
N GLU A 85 3.58 11.50 -24.06
CA GLU A 85 4.85 11.20 -24.76
C GLU A 85 5.95 12.23 -24.43
N SER A 86 5.57 13.48 -24.20
CA SER A 86 6.49 14.57 -23.83
C SER A 86 7.03 14.49 -22.41
N ASP A 87 6.47 13.62 -21.57
CA ASP A 87 6.84 13.54 -20.17
C ASP A 87 8.08 12.66 -19.97
N VAL A 88 8.80 12.94 -18.89
CA VAL A 88 9.99 12.20 -18.48
C VAL A 88 9.78 11.62 -17.10
N ILE A 89 9.89 10.29 -17.00
CA ILE A 89 9.86 9.59 -15.71
C ILE A 89 11.28 9.45 -15.18
N VAL A 90 11.51 9.92 -13.96
CA VAL A 90 12.80 9.81 -13.26
C VAL A 90 12.70 8.69 -12.21
N THR A 91 13.64 7.74 -12.24
CA THR A 91 13.71 6.62 -11.27
C THR A 91 15.15 6.35 -10.84
N LEU A 92 15.35 5.48 -9.85
CA LEU A 92 16.65 5.14 -9.25
C LEU A 92 17.22 3.82 -9.78
N SER A 93 18.54 3.66 -9.66
CA SER A 93 19.24 2.40 -9.96
C SER A 93 18.77 1.22 -9.08
N SER A 94 18.35 1.53 -7.85
CA SER A 94 17.95 0.61 -6.79
C SER A 94 16.42 0.42 -6.68
N GLU A 95 15.66 0.85 -7.69
CA GLU A 95 14.20 0.75 -7.70
C GLU A 95 13.71 -0.70 -7.53
N TYR A 96 12.59 -0.86 -6.82
CA TYR A 96 11.98 -2.17 -6.64
C TYR A 96 11.46 -2.72 -7.97
N GLY A 97 11.65 -4.03 -8.21
CA GLY A 97 11.40 -4.65 -9.50
C GLY A 97 9.99 -4.40 -10.05
N THR A 98 8.95 -4.49 -9.19
CA THR A 98 7.58 -4.19 -9.63
C THR A 98 7.40 -2.73 -10.05
N ASN A 99 7.98 -1.78 -9.32
CA ASN A 99 7.85 -0.36 -9.65
C ASN A 99 8.47 -0.07 -11.02
N LEU A 100 9.65 -0.65 -11.26
CA LEU A 100 10.39 -0.50 -12.49
C LEU A 100 9.66 -1.12 -13.69
N LEU A 101 9.06 -2.31 -13.54
CA LEU A 101 8.28 -2.95 -14.60
C LEU A 101 7.10 -2.08 -15.05
N THR A 102 6.38 -1.47 -14.10
CA THR A 102 5.25 -0.58 -14.41
C THR A 102 5.70 0.67 -15.16
N ILE A 103 6.83 1.27 -14.78
CA ILE A 103 7.41 2.41 -15.51
C ILE A 103 7.76 1.99 -16.95
N TYR A 104 8.43 0.84 -17.11
CA TYR A 104 8.79 0.32 -18.43
C TYR A 104 7.59 0.09 -19.33
N ASP A 105 6.53 -0.49 -18.79
CA ASP A 105 5.29 -0.75 -19.53
C ASP A 105 4.66 0.55 -20.07
N ILE A 106 4.58 1.61 -19.25
CA ILE A 106 4.07 2.92 -19.67
C ILE A 106 4.93 3.56 -20.75
N VAL A 107 6.25 3.57 -20.56
CA VAL A 107 7.21 4.13 -21.52
C VAL A 107 7.06 3.45 -22.88
N LEU A 108 6.97 2.12 -22.90
CA LEU A 108 6.81 1.34 -24.14
C LEU A 108 5.44 1.56 -24.79
N THR A 109 4.37 1.71 -23.99
CA THR A 109 3.01 1.86 -24.51
C THR A 109 2.76 3.27 -25.06
N LEU A 110 3.27 4.31 -24.41
CA LEU A 110 3.02 5.71 -24.75
C LEU A 110 4.14 6.37 -25.56
N HIS A 111 5.22 5.64 -25.88
CA HIS A 111 6.45 6.20 -26.45
C HIS A 111 7.08 7.32 -25.60
N ALA A 112 6.72 7.41 -24.31
CA ALA A 112 7.33 8.35 -23.38
C ALA A 112 8.80 7.99 -23.11
N SER A 113 9.58 8.94 -22.59
CA SER A 113 10.99 8.70 -22.24
C SER A 113 11.18 8.53 -20.72
N TYR A 114 12.21 7.80 -20.31
CA TYR A 114 12.60 7.71 -18.89
C TYR A 114 14.11 7.85 -18.70
N THR A 115 14.51 8.32 -17.52
CA THR A 115 15.91 8.45 -17.12
C THR A 115 16.14 7.82 -15.75
N LYS A 116 17.26 7.11 -15.62
CA LYS A 116 17.72 6.56 -14.34
C LYS A 116 18.74 7.51 -13.71
N VAL A 117 18.57 7.78 -12.44
CA VAL A 117 19.57 8.47 -11.63
C VAL A 117 20.46 7.43 -10.96
N LEU A 118 21.75 7.50 -11.27
CA LEU A 118 22.78 6.65 -10.69
C LEU A 118 23.23 7.27 -9.37
N PHE A 119 22.50 6.97 -8.31
CA PHE A 119 23.04 7.01 -6.94
C PHE A 119 23.07 5.59 -6.39
#